data_AF-A0A9P7KE18-F1
#
_entry.id   AF-A0A9P7KE18-F1
#
_cell.length_a   1.000
_cell.length_b   1.000
_cell.length_c   1.000
_cell.angle_alpha   90.00
_cell.angle_beta   90.00
_cell.angle_gamma   90.00
#
_symmetry.space_group_name_H-M   'P 1'
#
loop_
_entity.id
_entity.type
_entity.pdbx_description
1 polymer ?
#
loop_
_entity_poly.entity_id
_entity_poly.type
_entity_poly.pdbx_seq_one_letter_code
_entity_poly.pdbx_strand_id
1 'polypeptide(L)'
;MEPLRKLRDLIAKVDYNQLTKLDHREIYQIIERDVLSPKSPIIKQVPPLDLIVYTLNQLVRPTLETRRIPDILDLLATVEFYRKTTSDHVSDALVWNDYYAKDKTVQTISKEEQQILEAYGNDEHQNTLRTIYIQILTISCDLDMYLMWTAIPPSMSDFMIRFNEYFPSINPYCHKSRRLFHSDLSEEETAKLKAVGLECCHRAQATVEWAMGHAGEGQTWHHAFQTEAFKKVFERPVDDEELQKLILYFAEKVAKAAKQVQDMFGDS
;
A
#
# COMPACT_ATOMS: atom_id res chain seq x y z
N MET A 1 -23.98 -9.23 3.97
CA MET A 1 -24.03 -8.15 2.98
C MET A 1 -24.50 -6.83 3.59
N GLU A 2 -25.58 -6.80 4.35
CA GLU A 2 -26.14 -5.57 4.95
C GLU A 2 -25.15 -4.75 5.84
N PRO A 3 -24.31 -5.36 6.70
CA PRO A 3 -23.35 -4.59 7.51
C PRO A 3 -22.26 -3.89 6.67
N LEU A 4 -21.81 -4.54 5.59
CA LEU A 4 -20.82 -3.96 4.67
C LEU A 4 -21.41 -2.81 3.86
N ARG A 5 -22.67 -2.95 3.44
CA ARG A 5 -23.41 -1.86 2.77
C ARG A 5 -23.56 -0.66 3.70
N LYS A 6 -23.96 -0.89 4.96
CA LYS A 6 -24.06 0.16 5.98
C LYS A 6 -22.70 0.84 6.24
N LEU A 7 -21.63 0.06 6.35
CA LEU A 7 -20.27 0.58 6.54
C LEU A 7 -19.83 1.47 5.37
N ARG A 8 -20.05 0.99 4.14
CA ARG A 8 -19.76 1.77 2.92
C ARG A 8 -20.53 3.08 2.89
N ASP A 9 -21.83 3.05 3.17
CA ASP A 9 -22.67 4.25 3.14
C ASP A 9 -22.24 5.26 4.23
N LEU A 10 -21.74 4.77 5.38
CA LEU A 10 -21.17 5.63 6.43
C LEU A 10 -19.83 6.24 6.03
N ILE A 11 -18.92 5.45 5.43
CA ILE A 11 -17.65 5.95 4.91
C ILE A 11 -17.89 7.05 3.86
N ALA A 12 -18.79 6.79 2.90
CA ALA A 12 -19.13 7.77 1.87
C ALA A 12 -19.66 9.09 2.50
N LYS A 13 -20.49 9.02 3.53
CA LYS A 13 -20.98 10.23 4.23
C LYS A 13 -19.86 11.02 4.93
N VAL A 14 -18.81 10.35 5.40
CA VAL A 14 -17.64 11.01 5.99
C VAL A 14 -16.84 11.73 4.90
N ASP A 15 -16.63 11.07 3.75
CA ASP A 15 -15.87 11.64 2.62
C ASP A 15 -16.55 12.88 2.01
N TYR A 16 -17.88 12.86 1.85
CA TYR A 16 -18.64 13.97 1.25
C TYR A 16 -18.76 15.20 2.15
N ASN A 17 -18.76 15.03 3.47
CA ASN A 17 -19.12 16.14 4.36
C ASN A 17 -17.94 17.03 4.79
N GLN A 18 -16.68 16.56 4.71
CA GLN A 18 -15.41 17.24 5.11
C GLN A 18 -15.37 18.04 6.43
N LEU A 19 -16.49 18.26 7.12
CA LEU A 19 -16.70 19.09 8.29
C LEU A 19 -18.04 18.70 8.90
N THR A 20 -18.04 17.74 9.82
CA THR A 20 -18.90 17.67 11.01
C THR A 20 -18.60 16.36 11.70
N LYS A 21 -18.68 16.35 13.03
CA LYS A 21 -18.39 15.24 13.94
C LYS A 21 -19.32 14.03 13.69
N LEU A 22 -19.23 13.39 12.52
CA LEU A 22 -19.60 12.00 12.38
C LEU A 22 -18.62 11.24 13.26
N ASP A 23 -19.14 10.74 14.37
CA ASP A 23 -18.36 10.04 15.37
C ASP A 23 -17.78 8.80 14.70
N HIS A 24 -16.47 8.81 14.41
CA HIS A 24 -15.73 7.66 13.87
C HIS A 24 -16.02 6.40 14.69
N ARG A 25 -16.46 6.56 15.94
CA ARG A 25 -17.05 5.53 16.79
C ARG A 25 -18.11 4.67 16.11
N GLU A 26 -19.01 5.19 15.28
CA GLU A 26 -20.02 4.34 14.63
C GLU A 26 -19.37 3.40 13.60
N ILE A 27 -18.38 3.89 12.85
CA ILE A 27 -17.56 3.08 11.95
C ILE A 27 -16.82 2.00 12.75
N TYR A 28 -16.12 2.39 13.83
CA TYR A 28 -15.40 1.45 14.68
C TYR A 28 -16.33 0.42 15.34
N GLN A 29 -17.52 0.80 15.79
CA GLN A 29 -18.49 -0.11 16.38
C GLN A 29 -19.00 -1.15 15.39
N ILE A 30 -19.23 -0.76 14.13
CA ILE A 30 -19.62 -1.71 13.09
C ILE A 30 -18.47 -2.66 12.78
N ILE A 31 -17.24 -2.15 12.71
CA ILE A 31 -16.04 -2.99 12.51
C ILE A 31 -15.91 -4.00 13.65
N GLU A 32 -15.94 -3.55 14.90
CA GLU A 32 -15.75 -4.42 16.07
C GLU A 32 -16.87 -5.45 16.20
N ARG A 33 -18.13 -5.02 16.06
CA ARG A 33 -19.30 -5.89 16.27
C ARG A 33 -19.56 -6.82 15.10
N ASP A 34 -19.47 -6.32 13.87
CA ASP A 34 -19.99 -7.01 12.68
C ASP A 34 -18.88 -7.56 11.77
N VAL A 35 -17.68 -6.98 11.79
CA VAL A 35 -16.54 -7.42 10.95
C VAL A 35 -15.58 -8.31 11.72
N LEU A 36 -15.09 -7.86 12.88
CA LEU A 36 -14.07 -8.53 13.68
C LEU A 36 -14.63 -9.58 14.66
N SER A 37 -15.95 -9.68 14.80
CA SER A 37 -16.57 -10.71 15.63
C SER A 37 -16.16 -12.10 15.14
N PRO A 38 -15.70 -13.02 16.03
CA PRO A 38 -15.27 -14.37 15.65
C PRO A 38 -16.33 -15.19 14.90
N LYS A 39 -17.61 -14.81 15.04
CA LYS A 39 -18.75 -15.45 14.36
C LYS A 39 -19.10 -14.80 13.03
N SER A 40 -18.44 -13.70 12.66
CA SER A 40 -18.73 -12.98 11.43
C SER A 40 -18.24 -13.78 10.22
N PRO A 41 -19.10 -14.01 9.21
CA PRO A 41 -18.66 -14.61 7.94
C PRO A 41 -17.72 -13.68 7.16
N ILE A 42 -17.69 -12.38 7.50
CA ILE A 42 -16.88 -11.34 6.85
C ILE A 42 -15.40 -11.51 7.21
N ILE A 43 -15.07 -12.07 8.37
CA ILE A 43 -13.68 -12.22 8.84
C ILE A 43 -12.83 -13.11 7.91
N LYS A 44 -13.48 -13.95 7.10
CA LYS A 44 -12.83 -14.82 6.11
C LYS A 44 -12.76 -14.21 4.71
N GLN A 45 -13.34 -13.02 4.51
CA GLN A 45 -13.37 -12.32 3.23
C GLN A 45 -12.29 -11.25 3.17
N VAL A 46 -11.86 -10.91 1.96
CA VAL A 46 -10.99 -9.75 1.74
C VAL A 46 -11.74 -8.49 2.21
N PRO A 47 -11.13 -7.62 3.02
CA PRO A 47 -11.80 -6.41 3.49
C PRO A 47 -12.25 -5.51 2.33
N PRO A 48 -13.43 -4.86 2.40
CA PRO A 48 -13.91 -3.99 1.33
C PRO A 48 -12.91 -2.90 0.98
N LEU A 49 -12.72 -2.64 -0.31
CA LEU A 49 -11.77 -1.64 -0.80
C LEU A 49 -12.03 -0.23 -0.24
N ASP A 50 -13.30 0.18 -0.10
CA ASP A 50 -13.65 1.47 0.49
C ASP A 50 -13.14 1.62 1.92
N LEU A 51 -13.17 0.53 2.71
CA LEU A 51 -12.63 0.53 4.06
C LEU A 51 -11.09 0.65 4.04
N ILE A 52 -10.43 -0.07 3.14
CA ILE A 52 -8.97 -0.01 2.98
C ILE A 52 -8.52 1.40 2.59
N VAL A 53 -9.17 2.02 1.60
CA VAL A 53 -8.87 3.39 1.14
C VAL A 53 -9.16 4.41 2.24
N TYR A 54 -10.25 4.24 2.99
CA TYR A 54 -10.55 5.07 4.14
C TYR A 54 -9.45 4.97 5.20
N THR A 55 -9.01 3.76 5.56
CA THR A 55 -7.93 3.55 6.53
C THR A 55 -6.61 4.14 6.04
N LEU A 56 -6.26 3.94 4.76
CA LEU A 56 -5.09 4.58 4.15
C LEU A 56 -5.15 6.10 4.27
N ASN A 57 -6.30 6.72 3.94
CA ASN A 57 -6.49 8.17 4.10
C ASN A 57 -6.24 8.64 5.54
N GLN A 58 -6.70 7.90 6.56
CA GLN A 58 -6.45 8.25 7.96
C GLN A 58 -4.98 8.10 8.37
N LEU A 59 -4.24 7.16 7.77
CA LEU A 59 -2.82 6.92 8.07
C LEU A 59 -1.89 7.89 7.33
N VAL A 60 -2.32 8.42 6.18
CA VAL A 60 -1.48 9.30 5.36
C VAL A 60 -1.86 10.77 5.44
N ARG A 61 -3.06 11.14 5.93
CA ARG A 61 -3.51 12.54 6.06
C ARG A 61 -3.76 12.92 7.54
N PRO A 62 -3.52 14.18 7.94
CA PRO A 62 -2.95 15.27 7.14
C PRO A 62 -1.44 15.11 6.89
N THR A 63 -0.76 14.33 7.73
CA THR A 63 0.67 14.03 7.65
C THR A 63 0.86 12.52 7.69
N LEU A 64 1.84 12.00 6.95
CA LEU A 64 2.13 10.58 6.90
C LEU A 64 2.55 10.04 8.28
N GLU A 65 1.81 9.07 8.81
CA GLU A 65 2.20 8.38 10.04
C GLU A 65 3.30 7.33 9.74
N THR A 66 4.55 7.79 9.65
CA THR A 66 5.70 6.98 9.24
C THR A 66 5.89 5.70 10.08
N ARG A 67 5.52 5.72 11.37
CA ARG A 67 5.56 4.53 12.24
C ARG A 67 4.64 3.40 11.77
N ARG A 68 3.63 3.72 10.97
CA ARG A 68 2.64 2.78 10.41
C ARG A 68 2.95 2.40 8.96
N ILE A 69 4.11 2.78 8.41
CA ILE A 69 4.54 2.36 7.07
C ILE A 69 4.33 0.86 6.81
N PRO A 70 4.68 -0.07 7.73
CA PRO A 70 4.45 -1.49 7.47
C PRO A 70 2.99 -1.86 7.26
N ASP A 71 2.09 -1.26 8.03
CA ASP A 71 0.66 -1.48 7.90
C ASP A 71 0.12 -0.84 6.62
N ILE A 72 0.63 0.35 6.27
CA ILE A 72 0.32 1.03 5.01
C ILE A 72 0.70 0.13 3.82
N LEU A 73 1.87 -0.52 3.85
CA LEU A 73 2.31 -1.42 2.79
C LEU A 73 1.43 -2.68 2.68
N ASP A 74 0.99 -3.25 3.81
CA ASP A 74 0.07 -4.39 3.82
C ASP A 74 -1.33 -4.00 3.31
N LEU A 75 -1.82 -2.79 3.64
CA LEU A 75 -3.05 -2.23 3.06
C LEU A 75 -2.90 -2.00 1.55
N LEU A 76 -1.77 -1.47 1.10
CA LEU A 76 -1.49 -1.26 -0.32
C LEU A 76 -1.37 -2.57 -1.11
N ALA A 77 -0.82 -3.62 -0.51
CA ALA A 77 -0.85 -4.96 -1.11
C ALA A 77 -2.28 -5.46 -1.33
N THR A 78 -3.19 -5.11 -0.41
CA THR A 78 -4.63 -5.42 -0.58
C THR A 78 -5.24 -4.58 -1.70
N VAL A 79 -4.88 -3.30 -1.83
CA VAL A 79 -5.29 -2.46 -2.98
C VAL A 79 -4.77 -3.05 -4.30
N GLU A 80 -3.52 -3.51 -4.34
CA GLU A 80 -2.94 -4.14 -5.52
C GLU A 80 -3.66 -5.44 -5.90
N PHE A 81 -4.07 -6.24 -4.92
CA PHE A 81 -4.93 -7.40 -5.16
C PHE A 81 -6.25 -7.00 -5.85
N TYR A 82 -6.88 -5.90 -5.43
CA TYR A 82 -8.06 -5.37 -6.11
C TYR A 82 -7.76 -4.90 -7.52
N ARG A 83 -6.64 -4.20 -7.76
CA ARG A 83 -6.22 -3.80 -9.12
C ARG A 83 -6.15 -5.00 -10.05
N LYS A 84 -5.44 -6.05 -9.61
CA LYS A 84 -5.29 -7.29 -10.39
C LYS A 84 -6.64 -7.96 -10.66
N THR A 85 -7.45 -8.15 -9.62
CA THR A 85 -8.78 -8.77 -9.74
C THR A 85 -9.69 -7.99 -10.69
N THR A 86 -9.68 -6.65 -10.60
CA THR A 86 -10.43 -5.79 -11.52
C THR A 86 -9.94 -5.94 -12.95
N SER A 87 -8.62 -6.00 -13.18
CA SER A 87 -8.04 -6.22 -14.51
C SER A 87 -8.45 -7.57 -15.10
N ASP A 88 -8.42 -8.63 -14.29
CA ASP A 88 -8.80 -9.98 -14.71
C ASP A 88 -10.29 -10.01 -15.10
N HIS A 89 -11.18 -9.44 -14.28
CA HIS A 89 -12.62 -9.33 -14.59
C HIS A 89 -12.89 -8.52 -15.86
N VAL A 90 -12.15 -7.42 -16.07
CA VAL A 90 -12.26 -6.61 -17.28
C VAL A 90 -11.88 -7.43 -18.51
N SER A 91 -10.77 -8.18 -18.43
CA SER A 91 -10.31 -9.05 -19.51
C SER A 91 -11.35 -10.12 -19.85
N ASP A 92 -11.87 -10.82 -18.83
CA ASP A 92 -12.90 -11.84 -19.00
C ASP A 92 -14.19 -11.27 -19.61
N ALA A 93 -14.62 -10.09 -19.17
CA ALA A 93 -15.81 -9.42 -19.69
C ALA A 93 -15.65 -9.04 -21.16
N LEU A 94 -14.48 -8.53 -21.57
CA LEU A 94 -14.19 -8.20 -22.97
C LEU A 94 -14.17 -9.46 -23.85
N VAL A 95 -13.52 -10.54 -23.41
CA VAL A 95 -13.48 -11.82 -24.14
C VAL A 95 -14.90 -12.38 -24.29
N TRP A 96 -15.70 -12.35 -23.23
CA TRP A 96 -17.09 -12.80 -23.26
C TRP A 96 -17.94 -11.97 -24.22
N ASN A 97 -17.79 -10.64 -24.18
CA ASN A 97 -18.48 -9.73 -25.08
C ASN A 97 -18.16 -10.03 -26.55
N ASP A 98 -16.87 -10.20 -26.88
CA ASP A 98 -16.43 -10.51 -28.25
C ASP A 98 -16.96 -11.85 -28.75
N TYR A 99 -17.00 -12.87 -27.88
CA TYR A 99 -17.53 -14.19 -28.22
C TYR A 99 -19.02 -14.14 -28.56
N TYR A 100 -19.82 -13.41 -27.78
CA TYR A 100 -21.28 -13.31 -27.97
C TYR A 100 -21.71 -12.13 -28.85
N ALA A 101 -20.80 -11.30 -29.36
CA ALA A 101 -21.10 -10.11 -30.16
C ALA A 101 -22.00 -10.37 -31.39
N LYS A 102 -22.00 -11.59 -31.93
CA LYS A 102 -22.82 -11.99 -33.08
C LYS A 102 -24.12 -12.69 -32.71
N ASP A 103 -24.27 -13.10 -31.46
CA ASP A 103 -25.47 -13.77 -30.96
C ASP A 103 -26.49 -12.74 -30.49
N LYS A 104 -27.60 -12.62 -31.23
CA LYS A 104 -28.68 -11.67 -30.90
C LYS A 104 -29.52 -12.10 -29.69
N THR A 105 -29.32 -13.31 -29.18
CA THR A 105 -30.06 -13.84 -28.02
C THR A 105 -29.38 -13.53 -26.70
N VAL A 106 -28.12 -13.09 -26.73
CA VAL A 106 -27.32 -12.76 -25.55
C VAL A 106 -27.17 -11.26 -25.44
N GLN A 107 -27.49 -10.72 -24.26
CA GLN A 107 -27.26 -9.31 -23.97
C GLN A 107 -25.76 -9.08 -23.77
N THR A 108 -25.17 -8.28 -24.65
CA THR A 108 -23.78 -7.84 -24.59
C THR A 108 -23.66 -6.49 -23.90
N ILE A 109 -22.44 -6.11 -23.51
CA ILE A 109 -22.17 -4.80 -22.91
C ILE A 109 -22.40 -3.70 -23.94
N SER A 110 -22.79 -2.51 -23.48
CA SER A 110 -22.93 -1.33 -24.33
C SER A 110 -21.57 -0.86 -24.87
N LYS A 111 -21.58 -0.04 -25.92
CA LYS A 111 -20.34 0.53 -26.48
C LYS A 111 -19.62 1.41 -25.46
N GLU A 112 -20.39 2.14 -24.66
CA GLU A 112 -19.87 2.99 -23.59
C GLU A 112 -19.19 2.17 -22.50
N GLU A 113 -19.79 1.06 -22.07
CA GLU A 113 -19.18 0.12 -21.11
C GLU A 113 -17.92 -0.53 -21.69
N GLN A 114 -17.96 -0.95 -22.96
CA GLN A 114 -16.80 -1.52 -23.65
C GLN A 114 -15.62 -0.54 -23.65
N GLN A 115 -15.84 0.73 -23.97
CA GLN A 115 -14.77 1.75 -23.95
C GLN A 115 -14.16 1.94 -22.56
N ILE A 116 -14.97 1.88 -21.51
CA ILE A 116 -14.49 1.99 -20.13
C ILE A 116 -13.67 0.76 -19.75
N LEU A 117 -14.16 -0.43 -20.09
CA LEU A 117 -13.44 -1.69 -19.86
C LEU A 117 -12.12 -1.71 -20.64
N GLU A 118 -12.09 -1.32 -21.90
CA GLU A 118 -10.86 -1.22 -22.69
C GLU A 118 -9.87 -0.23 -22.08
N ALA A 119 -10.33 0.90 -21.56
CA ALA A 119 -9.47 1.87 -20.89
C ALA A 119 -8.82 1.30 -19.62
N TYR A 120 -9.55 0.49 -18.84
CA TYR A 120 -9.01 -0.16 -17.66
C TYR A 120 -8.22 -1.43 -17.97
N GLY A 121 -8.59 -2.19 -18.99
CA GLY A 121 -7.91 -3.42 -19.40
C GLY A 121 -6.65 -3.16 -20.21
N ASN A 122 -6.37 -1.91 -20.58
CA ASN A 122 -5.18 -1.53 -21.33
C ASN A 122 -3.90 -1.84 -20.54
N ASP A 123 -3.03 -2.67 -21.13
CA ASP A 123 -1.73 -3.07 -20.56
C ASP A 123 -0.86 -1.87 -20.15
N GLU A 124 -0.84 -0.78 -20.91
CA GLU A 124 -0.07 0.42 -20.58
C GLU A 124 -0.56 1.05 -19.27
N HIS A 125 -1.89 1.12 -19.10
CA HIS A 125 -2.50 1.64 -17.88
C HIS A 125 -2.17 0.75 -16.67
N GLN A 126 -2.32 -0.57 -16.84
CA GLN A 126 -2.04 -1.54 -15.77
C GLN A 126 -0.56 -1.56 -15.39
N ASN A 127 0.34 -1.52 -16.37
CA ASN A 127 1.78 -1.45 -16.14
C ASN A 127 2.20 -0.15 -15.46
N THR A 128 1.55 0.97 -15.78
CA THR A 128 1.78 2.25 -15.10
C THR A 128 1.42 2.16 -13.62
N LEU A 129 0.24 1.64 -13.29
CA LEU A 129 -0.19 1.47 -11.89
C LEU A 129 0.70 0.49 -11.14
N ARG A 130 1.12 -0.62 -11.76
CA ARG A 130 2.08 -1.56 -11.16
C ARG A 130 3.42 -0.90 -10.89
N THR A 131 3.92 -0.09 -11.83
CA THR A 131 5.18 0.66 -11.64
C THR A 131 5.09 1.60 -10.45
N ILE A 132 3.99 2.33 -10.30
CA ILE A 132 3.74 3.22 -9.16
C ILE A 132 3.68 2.41 -7.85
N TYR A 133 3.00 1.26 -7.84
CA TYR A 133 2.94 0.39 -6.66
C TYR A 133 4.33 -0.06 -6.21
N ILE A 134 5.16 -0.57 -7.13
CA ILE A 134 6.53 -0.99 -6.83
C ILE A 134 7.39 0.19 -6.37
N GLN A 135 7.22 1.36 -6.97
CA GLN A 135 7.90 2.58 -6.54
C GLN A 135 7.52 2.91 -5.08
N ILE A 136 6.24 2.91 -4.73
CA ILE A 136 5.77 3.14 -3.36
C ILE A 136 6.39 2.11 -2.40
N LEU A 137 6.41 0.83 -2.77
CA LEU A 137 7.02 -0.22 -1.94
C LEU A 137 8.50 0.09 -1.66
N THR A 138 9.29 0.33 -2.70
CA THR A 138 10.73 0.57 -2.57
C THR A 138 11.04 1.80 -1.74
N ILE A 139 10.36 2.92 -2.01
CA ILE A 139 10.54 4.19 -1.29
C ILE A 139 10.13 4.05 0.18
N SER A 140 9.00 3.41 0.44
CA SER A 140 8.49 3.24 1.81
C SER A 140 9.40 2.34 2.65
N CYS A 141 9.90 1.24 2.06
CA CYS A 141 10.83 0.36 2.74
C CYS A 141 12.14 1.10 3.08
N ASP A 142 12.72 1.82 2.12
CA ASP A 142 13.95 2.58 2.35
C ASP A 142 13.77 3.67 3.41
N LEU A 143 12.65 4.42 3.33
CA LEU A 143 12.32 5.45 4.29
C LEU A 143 12.16 4.90 5.71
N ASP A 144 11.39 3.83 5.88
CA ASP A 144 11.17 3.22 7.19
C ASP A 144 12.48 2.68 7.79
N MET A 145 13.32 2.01 6.98
CA MET A 145 14.64 1.58 7.44
C MET A 145 15.53 2.77 7.85
N TYR A 146 15.55 3.84 7.07
CA TYR A 146 16.29 5.07 7.39
C TYR A 146 15.83 5.68 8.72
N LEU A 147 14.51 5.80 8.91
CA LEU A 147 13.92 6.37 10.12
C LEU A 147 14.20 5.49 11.34
N MET A 148 14.09 4.16 11.21
CA MET A 148 14.42 3.23 12.29
C MET A 148 15.91 3.27 12.64
N TRP A 149 16.79 3.35 11.65
CA TRP A 149 18.24 3.41 11.84
C TRP A 149 18.68 4.68 12.57
N THR A 150 18.06 5.81 12.24
CA THR A 150 18.40 7.12 12.78
C THR A 150 17.60 7.51 14.03
N ALA A 151 16.73 6.62 14.51
CA ALA A 151 15.89 6.85 15.68
C ALA A 151 16.67 6.92 16.99
N ILE A 152 16.10 7.66 17.96
CA ILE A 152 16.57 7.69 19.35
C ILE A 152 15.40 7.35 20.29
N PRO A 153 15.54 6.35 21.18
CA PRO A 153 16.70 5.46 21.30
C PRO A 153 16.78 4.48 20.12
N PRO A 154 17.99 4.03 19.75
CA PRO A 154 18.16 3.06 18.68
C PRO A 154 17.73 1.66 19.14
N SER A 155 17.14 0.90 18.22
CA SER A 155 16.82 -0.51 18.43
C SER A 155 17.33 -1.34 17.25
N MET A 156 18.53 -1.90 17.40
CA MET A 156 19.12 -2.79 16.40
C MET A 156 18.27 -4.04 16.19
N SER A 157 17.67 -4.57 17.25
CA SER A 157 16.80 -5.74 17.17
C SER A 157 15.58 -5.46 16.29
N ASP A 158 14.88 -4.34 16.52
CA ASP A 158 13.71 -3.98 15.72
C ASP A 158 14.10 -3.68 14.28
N PHE A 159 15.22 -2.99 14.06
CA PHE A 159 15.78 -2.75 12.73
C PHE A 159 16.03 -4.06 11.99
N MET A 160 16.71 -5.03 12.60
CA MET A 160 17.02 -6.31 11.95
C MET A 160 15.77 -7.16 11.71
N ILE A 161 14.79 -7.11 12.61
CA ILE A 161 13.49 -7.77 12.39
C ILE A 161 12.80 -7.16 11.16
N ARG A 162 12.67 -5.83 11.11
CA ARG A 162 12.04 -5.12 9.99
C ARG A 162 12.79 -5.35 8.68
N PHE A 163 14.13 -5.31 8.72
CA PHE A 163 14.98 -5.57 7.57
C PHE A 163 14.72 -6.95 6.98
N ASN A 164 14.58 -7.98 7.83
CA ASN A 164 14.27 -9.34 7.38
C ASN A 164 12.83 -9.48 6.84
N GLU A 165 11.89 -8.69 7.36
CA GLU A 165 10.52 -8.63 6.81
C GLU A 165 10.48 -7.98 5.43
N TYR A 166 11.28 -6.92 5.21
CA TYR A 166 11.29 -6.19 3.94
C TYR A 166 12.19 -6.84 2.88
N PHE A 167 13.33 -7.39 3.28
CA PHE A 167 14.35 -7.90 2.37
C PHE A 167 14.74 -9.36 2.69
N PRO A 168 13.78 -10.30 2.72
CA PRO A 168 14.05 -11.69 3.09
C PRO A 168 15.09 -12.35 2.19
N SER A 169 15.18 -11.93 0.91
CA SER A 169 16.14 -12.47 -0.08
C SER A 169 17.61 -12.13 0.20
N ILE A 170 17.89 -11.19 1.10
CA ILE A 170 19.26 -10.82 1.49
C ILE A 170 19.76 -11.73 2.62
N ASN A 171 18.88 -12.18 3.50
CA ASN A 171 19.25 -13.02 4.63
C ASN A 171 19.03 -14.50 4.31
N PRO A 172 20.09 -15.33 4.17
CA PRO A 172 19.95 -16.75 3.83
C PRO A 172 19.21 -17.57 4.90
N TYR A 173 19.08 -17.05 6.12
CA TYR A 173 18.35 -17.69 7.23
C TYR A 173 16.88 -17.25 7.31
N CYS A 174 16.47 -16.24 6.54
CA CYS A 174 15.09 -15.76 6.49
C CYS A 174 14.40 -16.31 5.23
N HIS A 175 13.68 -17.43 5.37
CA HIS A 175 13.10 -18.09 4.20
C HIS A 175 11.76 -17.52 3.77
N LYS A 176 11.03 -16.82 4.64
CA LYS A 176 9.69 -16.26 4.33
C LYS A 176 9.40 -15.00 5.16
N SER A 177 9.08 -13.91 4.46
CA SER A 177 8.47 -12.73 5.08
C SER A 177 6.98 -12.96 5.32
N ARG A 178 6.43 -12.29 6.34
CA ARG A 178 4.99 -12.26 6.62
C ARG A 178 4.27 -11.12 5.91
N ARG A 179 5.00 -10.22 5.23
CA ARG A 179 4.41 -9.06 4.55
C ARG A 179 3.67 -9.47 3.30
N LEU A 180 2.48 -8.91 3.11
CA LEU A 180 1.57 -9.31 2.04
C LEU A 180 2.12 -8.96 0.65
N PHE A 181 2.86 -7.86 0.55
CA PHE A 181 3.43 -7.36 -0.70
C PHE A 181 4.52 -8.26 -1.31
N HIS A 182 4.99 -9.31 -0.62
CA HIS A 182 5.91 -10.29 -1.23
C HIS A 182 5.19 -11.39 -2.02
N SER A 183 3.86 -11.48 -1.93
CA SER A 183 3.12 -12.63 -2.47
C SER A 183 3.02 -12.66 -3.99
N ASP A 184 3.14 -11.51 -4.65
CA ASP A 184 2.89 -11.36 -6.09
C ASP A 184 4.01 -10.63 -6.84
N LEU A 185 5.18 -10.44 -6.22
CA LEU A 185 6.33 -9.82 -6.88
C LEU A 185 6.92 -10.75 -7.93
N SER A 186 7.18 -10.20 -9.11
CA SER A 186 8.01 -10.84 -10.13
C SER A 186 9.48 -10.93 -9.67
N GLU A 187 10.29 -11.70 -10.40
CA GLU A 187 11.73 -11.80 -10.14
C GLU A 187 12.45 -10.45 -10.30
N GLU A 188 12.05 -9.65 -11.29
CA GLU A 188 12.60 -8.31 -11.51
C GLU A 188 12.27 -7.36 -10.36
N GLU A 189 11.02 -7.36 -9.89
CA GLU A 189 10.58 -6.53 -8.77
C GLU A 189 11.23 -6.97 -7.45
N THR A 190 11.39 -8.28 -7.26
CA THR A 190 12.15 -8.85 -6.14
C THR A 190 13.61 -8.38 -6.19
N ALA A 191 14.22 -8.34 -7.39
CA ALA A 191 15.58 -7.83 -7.57
C ALA A 191 15.68 -6.33 -7.26
N LYS A 192 14.69 -5.52 -7.66
CA LYS A 192 14.61 -4.09 -7.30
C LYS A 192 14.55 -3.90 -5.79
N LEU A 193 13.68 -4.64 -5.11
CA LEU A 193 13.55 -4.55 -3.65
C LEU A 193 14.83 -5.03 -2.93
N LYS A 194 15.48 -6.08 -3.46
CA LYS A 194 16.78 -6.53 -2.97
C LYS A 194 17.86 -5.46 -3.11
N ALA A 195 17.89 -4.73 -4.23
CA ALA A 195 18.83 -3.64 -4.43
C ALA A 195 18.64 -2.53 -3.38
N VAL A 196 17.39 -2.17 -3.05
CA VAL A 196 17.08 -1.22 -1.96
C VAL A 196 17.61 -1.72 -0.62
N GLY A 197 17.42 -3.00 -0.30
CA GLY A 197 17.94 -3.56 0.94
C GLY A 197 19.47 -3.56 1.02
N LEU A 198 20.17 -3.79 -0.10
CA LEU A 198 21.63 -3.65 -0.15
C LEU A 198 22.08 -2.20 0.06
N GLU A 199 21.38 -1.23 -0.53
CA GLU A 199 21.64 0.19 -0.28
C GLU A 199 21.38 0.58 1.18
N CYS A 200 20.37 0.00 1.84
CA CYS A 200 20.18 0.16 3.28
C CYS A 200 21.39 -0.34 4.07
N CYS A 201 21.97 -1.49 3.72
CA CYS A 201 23.18 -2.01 4.36
C CYS A 201 24.39 -1.09 4.12
N HIS A 202 24.62 -0.65 2.89
CA HIS A 202 25.71 0.27 2.56
C HIS A 202 25.58 1.58 3.34
N ARG A 203 24.37 2.13 3.43
CA ARG A 203 24.08 3.35 4.21
C ARG A 203 24.32 3.14 5.70
N ALA A 204 23.87 2.02 6.26
CA ALA A 204 24.09 1.70 7.67
C ALA A 204 25.59 1.61 7.99
N GLN A 205 26.39 0.99 7.12
CA GLN A 205 27.84 0.96 7.27
C GLN A 205 28.47 2.35 7.17
N ALA A 206 28.15 3.10 6.10
CA ALA A 206 28.72 4.44 5.86
C ALA A 206 28.40 5.43 6.99
N THR A 207 27.18 5.37 7.53
CA THR A 207 26.75 6.23 8.65
C THR A 207 27.52 5.92 9.94
N VAL A 208 27.80 4.64 10.22
CA VAL A 208 28.63 4.24 11.37
C VAL A 208 30.07 4.71 11.21
N GLU A 209 30.68 4.48 10.05
CA GLU A 209 32.05 4.94 9.76
C GLU A 209 32.17 6.46 9.90
N TRP A 210 31.20 7.20 9.36
CA TRP A 210 31.13 8.64 9.53
C TRP A 210 30.99 9.04 11.00
N ALA A 211 30.08 8.41 11.75
CA ALA A 211 29.83 8.76 13.15
C ALA A 211 31.03 8.47 14.05
N MET A 212 31.85 7.46 13.75
CA MET A 212 33.10 7.19 14.50
C MET A 212 34.08 8.36 14.46
N GLY A 213 34.08 9.15 13.38
CA GLY A 213 34.91 10.36 13.24
C GLY A 213 34.27 11.64 13.77
N HIS A 214 32.98 11.63 14.10
CA HIS A 214 32.20 12.83 14.41
C HIS A 214 31.45 12.78 15.76
N ALA A 215 31.48 11.65 16.48
CA ALA A 215 30.92 11.55 17.81
C ALA A 215 31.75 12.36 18.81
N GLY A 216 31.10 13.19 19.64
CA GLY A 216 31.75 13.92 20.71
C GLY A 216 32.27 12.98 21.81
N GLU A 217 33.23 13.44 22.62
CA GLU A 217 33.74 12.66 23.75
C GLU A 217 32.60 12.20 24.68
N GLY A 218 32.54 10.89 24.95
CA GLY A 218 31.52 10.28 25.80
C GLY A 218 30.13 10.10 25.17
N GLN A 219 29.94 10.50 23.90
CA GLN A 219 28.67 10.30 23.18
C GLN A 219 28.65 8.96 22.44
N THR A 220 27.49 8.33 22.37
CA THR A 220 27.29 7.19 21.46
C THR A 220 27.21 7.70 20.02
N TRP A 221 27.63 6.88 19.05
CA TRP A 221 27.59 7.22 17.62
C TRP A 221 26.21 7.64 17.12
N HIS A 222 25.12 7.11 17.71
CA HIS A 222 23.75 7.52 17.38
C HIS A 222 23.43 8.99 17.70
N HIS A 223 24.13 9.62 18.65
CA HIS A 223 23.96 11.06 18.90
C HIS A 223 24.47 11.89 17.71
N ALA A 224 25.50 11.41 17.00
CA ALA A 224 26.01 12.07 15.81
C ALA A 224 24.95 12.14 14.70
N PHE A 225 24.02 11.18 14.65
CA PHE A 225 22.94 11.12 13.65
C PHE A 225 21.93 12.27 13.77
N GLN A 226 21.84 12.91 14.94
CA GLN A 226 20.90 14.02 15.15
C GLN A 226 21.45 15.37 14.70
N THR A 227 22.73 15.42 14.34
CA THR A 227 23.39 16.67 13.96
C THR A 227 22.97 17.11 12.56
N GLU A 228 22.95 18.43 12.32
CA GLU A 228 22.70 18.97 10.98
C GLU A 228 23.80 18.56 9.99
N ALA A 229 25.02 18.34 10.46
CA ALA A 229 26.10 17.79 9.65
C ALA A 229 25.74 16.40 9.10
N PHE A 230 25.20 15.51 9.96
CA PHE A 230 24.73 14.19 9.53
C PHE A 230 23.61 14.30 8.51
N LYS A 231 22.55 15.09 8.80
CA LYS A 231 21.39 15.23 7.91
C LYS A 231 21.75 15.79 6.53
N LYS A 232 22.81 16.58 6.45
CA LYS A 232 23.34 17.11 5.18
C LYS A 232 24.13 16.08 4.38
N VAL A 233 24.80 15.13 5.03
CA VAL A 233 25.57 14.08 4.34
C VAL A 233 24.69 12.88 4.00
N PHE A 234 23.82 12.50 4.93
CA PHE A 234 22.92 11.36 4.82
C PHE A 234 21.49 11.89 4.80
N GLU A 235 21.09 12.38 3.63
CA GLU A 235 19.77 12.93 3.44
C GLU A 235 18.69 11.85 3.59
N ARG A 236 17.53 12.29 4.07
CA ARG A 236 16.34 11.47 4.12
C ARG A 236 15.97 11.04 2.68
N PRO A 237 15.62 9.77 2.41
CA PRO A 237 15.40 9.28 1.05
C PRO A 237 14.29 9.98 0.27
N VAL A 238 13.21 10.39 0.95
CA VAL A 238 12.03 10.98 0.33
C VAL A 238 11.33 11.92 1.32
N ASP A 239 10.61 12.90 0.77
CA ASP A 239 9.70 13.73 1.55
C ASP A 239 8.35 13.02 1.82
N ASP A 240 7.73 13.31 2.97
CA ASP A 240 6.46 12.70 3.36
C ASP A 240 5.32 13.08 2.40
N GLU A 241 5.30 14.31 1.90
CA GLU A 241 4.25 14.80 1.02
C GLU A 241 4.31 14.12 -0.34
N GLU A 242 5.51 13.85 -0.85
CA GLU A 242 5.71 13.13 -2.11
C GLU A 242 5.21 11.69 -1.99
N LEU A 243 5.61 10.97 -0.95
CA LEU A 243 5.17 9.60 -0.71
C LEU A 243 3.65 9.54 -0.47
N GLN A 244 3.11 10.47 0.31
CA GLN A 244 1.67 10.61 0.55
C GLN A 244 0.90 10.77 -0.77
N LYS A 245 1.36 11.65 -1.67
CA LYS A 245 0.72 11.87 -2.98
C LYS A 245 0.70 10.59 -3.83
N LEU A 246 1.80 9.84 -3.87
CA LEU A 246 1.87 8.58 -4.61
C LEU A 246 0.89 7.54 -4.05
N ILE A 247 0.87 7.35 -2.73
CA ILE A 247 -0.02 6.40 -2.05
C ILE A 247 -1.49 6.73 -2.35
N LEU A 248 -1.87 7.99 -2.18
CA LEU A 248 -3.25 8.45 -2.42
C LEU A 248 -3.63 8.32 -3.89
N TYR A 249 -2.76 8.73 -4.80
CA TYR A 249 -3.00 8.61 -6.23
C TYR A 249 -3.26 7.17 -6.64
N PHE A 250 -2.40 6.24 -6.21
CA PHE A 250 -2.54 4.82 -6.53
C PHE A 250 -3.85 4.26 -5.97
N ALA A 251 -4.13 4.49 -4.69
CA ALA A 251 -5.34 3.99 -4.03
C ALA A 251 -6.63 4.53 -4.67
N GLU A 252 -6.68 5.83 -4.97
CA GLU A 252 -7.83 6.48 -5.60
C GLU A 252 -8.09 5.94 -7.02
N LYS A 253 -7.03 5.71 -7.81
CA LYS A 253 -7.16 5.17 -9.18
C LYS A 253 -7.70 3.75 -9.18
N VAL A 254 -7.15 2.89 -8.33
CA VAL A 254 -7.62 1.50 -8.20
C VAL A 254 -9.06 1.44 -7.69
N ALA A 255 -9.39 2.24 -6.67
CA ALA A 255 -10.75 2.29 -6.13
C ALA A 255 -11.77 2.77 -7.15
N LYS A 256 -11.42 3.79 -7.94
CA LYS A 256 -12.29 4.26 -9.02
C LYS A 256 -12.54 3.18 -10.07
N ALA A 257 -11.49 2.48 -10.52
CA ALA A 257 -11.60 1.42 -11.51
C ALA A 257 -12.45 0.25 -10.98
N ALA A 258 -12.14 -0.24 -9.78
CA ALA A 258 -12.85 -1.34 -9.14
C ALA A 258 -14.33 -1.02 -8.93
N LYS A 259 -14.64 0.20 -8.46
CA LYS A 259 -16.03 0.65 -8.28
C LYS A 259 -16.78 0.70 -9.61
N GLN A 260 -16.20 1.27 -10.66
CA GLN A 260 -16.88 1.37 -11.94
C GLN A 260 -17.16 0.00 -12.56
N VAL A 261 -16.20 -0.93 -12.48
CA VAL A 261 -16.39 -2.31 -12.94
C VAL A 261 -17.45 -3.02 -12.08
N GLN A 262 -17.42 -2.83 -10.76
CA GLN A 262 -18.44 -3.40 -9.88
C GLN A 262 -19.84 -2.84 -10.16
N ASP A 263 -19.98 -1.55 -10.41
CA ASP A 263 -21.27 -0.91 -10.71
C ASP A 263 -21.86 -1.42 -12.04
N MET A 264 -21.03 -1.83 -13.01
CA MET A 264 -21.48 -2.42 -14.29
C MET A 264 -22.05 -3.82 -14.13
N PHE A 265 -21.48 -4.62 -13.23
CA PHE A 265 -21.84 -6.04 -13.06
C PHE A 265 -22.57 -6.33 -11.74
N GLY A 266 -22.85 -5.31 -10.94
CA GLY A 266 -23.21 -5.41 -9.52
C GLY A 266 -24.69 -5.60 -9.19
N ASP A 267 -25.56 -5.72 -10.19
CA ASP A 267 -27.01 -5.95 -10.02
C ASP A 267 -27.44 -7.35 -10.55
N SER A 268 -26.77 -8.41 -10.07
CA SER A 268 -27.18 -9.81 -10.27
C SER A 268 -27.27 -10.57 -8.95
#